data_AF-A0A8B9UV11-F1
#
_entry.id   AF-A0A8B9UV11-F1
#
_cell.length_a   1.000
_cell.length_b   1.000
_cell.length_c   1.000
_cell.angle_alpha   90.00
_cell.angle_beta   90.00
_cell.angle_gamma   90.00
#
_symmetry.space_group_name_H-M   'P 1'
#
loop_
_entity.id
_entity.type
_entity.pdbx_description
1 polymer ?
#
loop_
_entity_poly.entity_id
_entity_poly.type
_entity_poly.pdbx_seq_one_letter_code
_entity_poly.pdbx_strand_id
1 'polypeptide(L)'
;MPVLSTSPFLQPARWRCPQNSPGRQRRHTLPASEFRCLSPEDAISVFEIEREAFISVSGDCPLHLDEIRHFLTLCPELSLGWFEEGRLVAFIIGSLWDQDRLSQ
;
A
#
# COMPACT_ATOMS: atom_id res chain seq x y z
N MET A 1 27.74 60.05 -25.91
CA MET A 1 27.86 58.58 -25.83
C MET A 1 26.90 58.08 -24.76
N PRO A 2 25.71 57.54 -25.09
CA PRO A 2 24.81 56.99 -24.08
C PRO A 2 25.11 55.51 -23.87
N VAL A 3 25.43 55.11 -22.64
CA VAL A 3 25.52 53.70 -22.26
C VAL A 3 24.11 53.21 -21.98
N LEU A 4 23.62 52.34 -22.86
CA LEU A 4 22.50 51.44 -22.60
C LEU A 4 22.89 50.54 -21.41
N SER A 5 22.18 50.64 -20.29
CA SER A 5 22.15 49.58 -19.29
C SER A 5 20.74 49.03 -19.22
N THR A 6 20.44 48.07 -20.10
CA THR A 6 19.27 47.21 -20.01
C THR A 6 19.41 46.30 -18.79
N SER A 7 18.64 46.57 -17.74
CA SER A 7 18.46 45.65 -16.61
C SER A 7 17.88 44.33 -17.12
N PRO A 8 18.50 43.17 -16.86
CA PRO A 8 17.86 41.90 -17.13
C PRO A 8 16.79 41.69 -16.06
N PHE A 9 15.53 41.81 -16.49
CA PHE A 9 14.38 41.36 -15.75
C PHE A 9 14.58 39.85 -15.49
N LEU A 10 14.92 39.47 -14.26
CA LEU A 10 15.00 38.08 -13.86
C LEU A 10 13.60 37.50 -13.87
N GLN A 11 13.21 36.93 -15.01
CA GLN A 11 12.00 36.15 -15.17
C GLN A 11 12.09 34.96 -14.19
N PRO A 12 11.15 34.79 -13.25
CA PRO A 12 11.17 33.62 -12.39
C PRO A 12 11.04 32.40 -13.30
N ALA A 13 12.03 31.52 -13.21
CA ALA A 13 11.99 30.22 -13.87
C ALA A 13 10.64 29.59 -13.53
N ARG A 14 9.76 29.48 -14.52
CA ARG A 14 8.51 28.73 -14.40
C ARG A 14 8.94 27.38 -13.86
N TRP A 15 8.56 27.07 -12.63
CA TRP A 15 8.62 25.72 -12.07
C TRP A 15 7.87 24.84 -13.07
N ARG A 16 8.62 24.22 -13.98
CA ARG A 16 8.08 23.19 -14.86
C ARG A 16 7.79 22.04 -13.92
N CYS A 17 6.55 21.95 -13.45
CA CYS A 17 6.01 20.66 -13.04
C CYS A 17 6.41 19.67 -14.13
N PRO A 18 7.12 18.58 -13.81
CA PRO A 18 7.43 17.58 -14.81
C PRO A 18 6.11 17.17 -15.43
N GLN A 19 5.95 17.43 -16.73
CA GLN A 19 4.82 16.95 -17.50
C GLN A 19 4.72 15.46 -17.24
N ASN A 20 3.67 15.03 -16.56
CA ASN A 20 3.30 13.63 -16.46
C ASN A 20 2.90 13.20 -17.87
N SER A 21 3.89 12.82 -18.68
CA SER A 21 3.67 12.20 -19.98
C SER A 21 2.86 10.91 -19.74
N PRO A 22 1.69 10.75 -20.36
CA PRO A 22 0.87 9.55 -20.20
C PRO A 22 1.69 8.36 -20.72
N GLY A 23 2.06 7.44 -19.83
CA GLY A 23 2.83 6.24 -20.17
C GLY A 23 4.33 6.27 -19.87
N ARG A 24 4.90 7.37 -19.35
CA ARG A 24 6.30 7.34 -18.88
C ARG A 24 6.36 6.83 -17.44
N GLN A 25 6.49 5.52 -17.29
CA GLN A 25 6.67 4.87 -16.00
C GLN A 25 7.99 5.37 -15.36
N ARG A 26 7.89 6.00 -14.19
CA ARG A 26 9.08 6.41 -13.42
C ARG A 26 9.84 5.17 -12.98
N ARG A 27 11.17 5.28 -12.84
CA ARG A 27 11.98 4.22 -12.23
C ARG A 27 11.41 3.92 -10.85
N HIS A 28 11.03 2.66 -10.62
CA HIS A 28 10.42 2.22 -9.38
C HIS A 28 11.50 2.16 -8.30
N THR A 29 11.43 3.06 -7.33
CA THR A 29 12.06 2.89 -6.01
C THR A 29 11.00 2.36 -5.07
N LEU A 30 11.35 1.48 -4.13
CA LEU A 30 10.40 1.04 -3.11
C LEU A 30 9.91 2.26 -2.30
N PRO A 31 8.60 2.42 -2.09
CA PRO A 31 8.08 3.43 -1.19
C PRO A 31 8.65 3.23 0.21
N ALA A 32 9.00 4.32 0.90
CA ALA A 32 9.43 4.25 2.29
C ALA A 32 8.29 3.75 3.20
N SER A 33 7.07 4.21 2.95
CA SER A 33 5.84 3.78 3.62
C SER A 33 4.70 3.78 2.61
N GLU A 34 3.90 2.71 2.60
CA GLU A 34 2.80 2.50 1.67
C GLU A 34 1.61 1.84 2.38
N PHE A 35 0.41 2.32 2.08
CA PHE A 35 -0.85 1.69 2.48
C PHE A 35 -1.56 1.21 1.22
N ARG A 36 -1.84 -0.09 1.13
CA ARG A 36 -2.55 -0.68 -0.01
C ARG A 36 -3.42 -1.85 0.41
N CYS A 37 -4.41 -2.19 -0.41
CA CYS A 37 -5.13 -3.45 -0.26
C CYS A 37 -4.14 -4.61 -0.43
N LEU A 38 -4.36 -5.67 0.34
CA LEU A 38 -3.55 -6.88 0.26
C LEU A 38 -3.99 -7.71 -0.94
N SER A 39 -3.05 -8.45 -1.51
CA SER A 39 -3.31 -9.44 -2.55
C SER A 39 -3.03 -10.85 -2.04
N PRO A 40 -3.51 -11.92 -2.71
CA PRO A 40 -3.28 -13.30 -2.28
C PRO A 40 -1.79 -13.66 -2.12
N GLU A 41 -0.90 -12.95 -2.81
CA GLU A 41 0.56 -13.09 -2.70
C GLU A 41 1.09 -12.63 -1.33
N ASP A 42 0.43 -11.66 -0.68
CA ASP A 42 0.81 -11.15 0.64
C ASP A 42 0.39 -12.11 1.78
N ALA A 43 -0.39 -13.16 1.49
CA ALA A 43 -0.94 -14.07 2.49
C ALA A 43 0.13 -14.77 3.35
N ILE A 44 1.29 -15.07 2.77
CA ILE A 44 2.41 -15.68 3.50
C ILE A 44 2.96 -14.68 4.53
N SER A 45 3.14 -13.42 4.14
CA SER A 45 3.62 -12.37 5.04
C SER A 45 2.64 -12.10 6.17
N VAL A 46 1.34 -12.09 5.89
CA VAL A 46 0.28 -12.01 6.92
C VAL A 46 0.42 -13.17 7.91
N PHE A 47 0.51 -14.40 7.41
CA PHE A 47 0.58 -15.59 8.26
C PHE A 47 1.87 -15.65 9.10
N GLU A 48 2.99 -15.14 8.59
CA GLU A 48 4.22 -15.02 9.37
C GLU A 48 4.05 -14.07 10.57
N ILE A 49 3.34 -12.97 10.38
CA ILE A 49 2.99 -12.04 11.46
C ILE A 49 2.03 -12.73 12.43
N GLU A 50 0.99 -13.44 11.97
CA GLU A 50 0.07 -14.14 12.87
C GLU A 50 0.73 -15.25 13.69
N ARG A 51 1.70 -15.95 13.11
CA ARG A 51 2.46 -16.97 13.81
C ARG A 51 3.23 -16.40 14.99
N GLU A 52 3.80 -15.20 14.83
CA GLU A 52 4.52 -14.52 15.90
C GLU A 52 3.54 -13.87 16.89
N ALA A 53 2.53 -13.16 16.41
CA ALA A 53 1.63 -12.37 17.24
C ALA A 53 0.59 -13.21 18.03
N PHE A 54 0.08 -14.30 17.43
CA PHE A 54 -1.02 -15.09 18.00
C PHE A 54 -0.62 -16.51 18.35
N ILE A 55 -0.01 -17.26 17.40
CA ILE A 55 0.31 -18.68 17.62
C ILE A 55 1.36 -18.82 18.73
N SER A 56 2.38 -17.96 18.74
CA SER A 56 3.43 -18.01 19.77
C SER A 56 2.89 -17.78 21.19
N VAL A 57 1.77 -17.06 21.32
CA VAL A 57 1.17 -16.67 22.61
C VAL A 57 0.07 -17.63 23.06
N SER A 58 -0.80 -18.06 22.13
CA SER A 58 -2.02 -18.82 22.44
C SER A 58 -2.05 -20.23 21.85
N GLY A 59 -1.11 -20.55 20.96
CA GLY A 59 -1.09 -21.81 20.20
C GLY A 59 -2.02 -21.83 18.99
N ASP A 60 -2.80 -20.76 18.75
CA ASP A 60 -3.74 -20.65 17.65
C ASP A 60 -3.70 -19.23 17.03
N CYS A 61 -4.27 -19.07 15.84
CA CYS A 61 -4.37 -17.78 15.14
C CYS A 61 -5.78 -17.52 14.61
N PRO A 62 -6.20 -16.25 14.46
CA PRO A 62 -7.51 -15.91 13.93
C PRO A 62 -7.77 -16.47 12.53
N LEU A 63 -6.76 -16.49 11.65
CA LEU A 63 -6.91 -16.92 10.26
C LEU A 63 -5.73 -17.80 9.81
N HIS A 64 -6.01 -19.03 9.42
CA HIS A 64 -5.00 -19.89 8.81
C HIS A 64 -4.65 -19.42 7.39
N LEU A 65 -3.51 -19.88 6.87
CA LEU A 65 -3.01 -19.45 5.54
C LEU A 65 -4.04 -19.61 4.41
N ASP A 66 -4.83 -20.68 4.42
CA ASP A 66 -5.86 -20.92 3.41
C ASP A 66 -7.05 -19.96 3.55
N GLU A 67 -7.42 -19.61 4.79
CA GLU A 67 -8.49 -18.65 5.11
C GLU A 67 -8.06 -17.23 4.73
N ILE A 68 -6.81 -16.86 5.04
CA ILE A 68 -6.20 -15.59 4.59
C ILE A 68 -6.29 -15.47 3.07
N ARG A 69 -5.81 -16.48 2.33
CA ARG A 69 -5.90 -16.49 0.86
C ARG A 69 -7.33 -16.38 0.36
N HIS A 70 -8.26 -17.05 1.02
CA HIS A 70 -9.66 -17.03 0.66
C HIS A 70 -10.23 -15.60 0.73
N PHE A 71 -10.04 -14.90 1.86
CA PHE A 71 -10.52 -13.52 2.01
C PHE A 71 -9.83 -12.55 1.05
N LEU A 72 -8.52 -12.67 0.85
CA LEU A 72 -7.78 -11.82 -0.10
C LEU A 72 -8.14 -12.09 -1.57
N THR A 73 -8.74 -13.24 -1.87
CA THR A 73 -9.26 -13.55 -3.22
C THR A 73 -10.68 -13.05 -3.41
N LEU A 74 -11.55 -13.19 -2.39
CA LEU A 74 -12.96 -12.82 -2.49
C LEU A 74 -13.22 -11.33 -2.32
N CYS A 75 -12.56 -10.70 -1.36
CA CYS A 75 -12.80 -9.30 -0.99
C CYS A 75 -11.50 -8.58 -0.60
N PRO A 76 -10.51 -8.47 -1.51
CA PRO A 76 -9.26 -7.74 -1.24
C PRO A 76 -9.50 -6.28 -0.85
N GLU A 77 -10.59 -5.66 -1.31
CA GLU A 77 -10.99 -4.30 -0.97
C GLU A 77 -11.35 -4.09 0.51
N LEU A 78 -11.65 -5.17 1.24
CA LEU A 78 -11.90 -5.16 2.68
C LEU A 78 -10.65 -5.48 3.51
N SER A 79 -9.49 -5.50 2.85
CA SER A 79 -8.18 -5.66 3.48
C SER A 79 -7.35 -4.39 3.37
N LEU A 80 -6.46 -4.18 4.33
CA LEU A 80 -5.50 -3.09 4.30
C LEU A 80 -4.17 -3.55 4.89
N GLY A 81 -3.09 -3.36 4.14
CA GLY A 81 -1.72 -3.58 4.60
C GLY A 81 -0.96 -2.27 4.70
N TRP A 82 -0.16 -2.14 5.76
CA TRP A 82 0.87 -1.13 5.88
C TRP A 82 2.23 -1.76 5.58
N PHE A 83 2.91 -1.23 4.56
CA PHE A 83 4.21 -1.65 4.10
C PHE A 83 5.26 -0.58 4.42
N GLU A 84 6.38 -1.00 5.00
CA GLU A 84 7.58 -0.18 5.14
C GLU A 84 8.69 -0.77 4.27
N GLU A 85 9.25 0.04 3.37
CA GLU A 85 10.29 -0.37 2.42
C GLU A 85 9.95 -1.68 1.67
N GLY A 86 8.67 -1.85 1.31
CA GLY A 86 8.15 -3.03 0.61
C GLY A 86 7.89 -4.26 1.48
N ARG A 87 8.01 -4.16 2.81
CA ARG A 87 7.69 -5.25 3.75
C ARG A 87 6.42 -4.98 4.51
N LEU A 88 5.53 -5.95 4.61
CA LEU A 88 4.31 -5.85 5.41
C LEU A 88 4.68 -5.79 6.90
N VAL A 89 4.25 -4.73 7.60
CA VAL A 89 4.52 -4.54 9.03
C VAL A 89 3.25 -4.57 9.88
N ALA A 90 2.10 -4.26 9.29
CA ALA A 90 0.80 -4.35 9.93
C ALA A 90 -0.29 -4.60 8.90
N PHE A 91 -1.38 -5.25 9.30
CA PHE A 91 -2.48 -5.55 8.41
C PHE A 91 -3.83 -5.58 9.12
N ILE A 92 -4.88 -5.49 8.32
CA ILE A 92 -6.27 -5.79 8.69
C ILE A 92 -6.85 -6.65 7.58
N ILE A 93 -7.49 -7.77 7.95
CA ILE A 93 -8.32 -8.59 7.07
C ILE A 93 -9.76 -8.50 7.55
N GLY A 94 -10.66 -8.16 6.63
CA GLY A 94 -12.10 -8.07 6.89
C GLY A 94 -12.90 -8.78 5.81
N SER A 95 -14.18 -8.99 6.12
CA SER A 95 -15.19 -9.47 5.18
C SER A 95 -16.54 -8.86 5.54
N LEU A 96 -17.50 -8.95 4.61
CA LEU A 96 -18.88 -8.61 4.92
C LEU A 96 -19.49 -9.72 5.79
N TRP A 97 -20.23 -9.31 6.81
CA TRP A 97 -20.96 -10.22 7.68
C TRP A 97 -22.46 -10.02 7.50
N ASP A 98 -23.15 -11.08 7.11
CA ASP A 98 -24.61 -11.13 7.04
C ASP A 98 -25.12 -12.15 8.07
N GLN A 99 -25.50 -11.63 9.24
CA GLN A 99 -25.89 -12.45 10.39
C GLN A 99 -27.13 -13.30 10.10
N ASP A 100 -28.09 -12.76 9.34
CA ASP A 100 -29.37 -13.43 9.06
C ASP A 100 -29.18 -14.69 8.20
N ARG A 101 -28.17 -14.68 7.30
CA ARG A 101 -27.83 -15.83 6.45
C ARG A 101 -27.07 -16.94 7.15
N LEU A 102 -26.45 -16.67 8.31
CA LEU A 102 -25.65 -17.64 9.06
C LEU A 102 -26.43 -18.29 10.21
N SER A 103 -27.56 -17.69 10.61
CA SER A 103 -28.47 -18.24 11.62
C SER A 103 -29.54 -19.21 11.07
N GLN A 104 -29.50 -19.53 9.76
CA GLN A 104 -30.38 -20.50 9.10
C GLN A 104 -29.72 -21.88 8.99
#